data_AF-M7A2S3-F1
#
_entry.id   AF-M7A2S3-F1
#
_cell.length_a   1.000
_cell.length_b   1.000
_cell.length_c   1.000
_cell.angle_alpha   90.00
_cell.angle_beta   90.00
_cell.angle_gamma   90.00
#
_symmetry.space_group_name_H-M   'P 1'
#
loop_
_entity.id
_entity.type
_entity.pdbx_description
1 polymer ?
#
loop_
_entity_poly.entity_id
_entity_poly.type
_entity_poly.pdbx_seq_one_letter_code
_entity_poly.pdbx_strand_id
1 'polypeptide(L)'
;MKNVFALAGTALLFLIPGLLSGQLAGPPDGEKAKKDIQTYWLKKNIGDKIQSIESNGEPVLIENSKSNSDILYKFPFLVTVKRKDGSVTRTEVGVNYVFIRTKGWSFSELGFGKNIVLSDPGKESPDKEVALKLIEESLLQDRWKGKTIENLKIGEPTSGIDLETHWYLYSGEYIVVDFNARYMCSSLAVKLFKEDSSSTDWKLDWKEKGICRQIYGNSNETSP
;
A
#
# COMPACT_ATOMS: atom_id res chain seq x y z
N MET A 1 -82.78 -8.57 -5.74
CA MET A 1 -82.00 -8.20 -4.52
C MET A 1 -80.59 -8.76 -4.72
N LYS A 2 -79.59 -7.91 -5.00
CA LYS A 2 -78.43 -7.57 -4.13
C LYS A 2 -77.48 -8.77 -3.93
N ASN A 3 -76.19 -8.79 -4.26
CA ASN A 3 -75.16 -7.77 -4.53
C ASN A 3 -74.02 -8.35 -5.39
N VAL A 4 -73.37 -7.47 -6.15
CA VAL A 4 -72.01 -7.58 -6.73
C VAL A 4 -70.97 -7.49 -5.58
N PHE A 5 -69.79 -8.12 -5.71
CA PHE A 5 -68.46 -7.46 -5.63
C PHE A 5 -67.29 -8.46 -5.50
N ALA A 6 -66.42 -8.38 -6.50
CA ALA A 6 -64.95 -8.33 -6.42
C ALA A 6 -64.22 -9.36 -5.54
N LEU A 7 -63.64 -10.37 -6.18
CA LEU A 7 -62.48 -11.12 -5.67
C LEU A 7 -61.64 -11.63 -6.86
N ALA A 8 -61.26 -10.71 -7.75
CA ALA A 8 -60.33 -10.98 -8.85
C ALA A 8 -59.18 -9.94 -8.85
N GLY A 9 -58.67 -9.60 -7.67
CA GLY A 9 -57.75 -8.49 -7.50
C GLY A 9 -56.87 -8.58 -6.26
N THR A 10 -56.26 -9.73 -5.98
CA THR A 10 -55.25 -9.85 -4.90
C THR A 10 -54.26 -11.01 -5.10
N ALA A 11 -54.06 -11.48 -6.33
CA ALA A 11 -53.12 -12.56 -6.63
C ALA A 11 -52.07 -12.15 -7.67
N LEU A 12 -51.41 -10.99 -7.54
CA LEU A 12 -50.19 -10.70 -8.29
C LEU A 12 -49.34 -9.52 -7.76
N LEU A 13 -49.10 -9.42 -6.45
CA LEU A 13 -48.26 -8.32 -5.93
C LEU A 13 -47.22 -8.72 -4.87
N PHE A 14 -46.99 -10.03 -4.66
CA PHE A 14 -46.07 -10.52 -3.62
C PHE A 14 -44.89 -11.35 -4.12
N LEU A 15 -44.58 -11.33 -5.43
CA LEU A 15 -43.49 -12.17 -5.98
C LEU A 15 -42.30 -11.41 -6.58
N ILE A 16 -42.11 -10.12 -6.28
CA ILE A 16 -40.89 -9.42 -6.71
C ILE A 16 -40.33 -8.45 -5.66
N PRO A 17 -39.70 -8.92 -4.56
CA PRO A 17 -38.69 -8.11 -3.87
C PRO A 17 -37.28 -8.30 -4.46
N GLY A 18 -37.08 -9.29 -5.34
CA GLY A 18 -35.74 -9.73 -5.76
C GLY A 18 -35.14 -9.05 -7.00
N LEU A 19 -35.92 -8.30 -7.80
CA LEU A 19 -35.44 -7.75 -9.08
C LEU A 19 -35.02 -6.27 -9.05
N LEU A 20 -35.22 -5.56 -7.94
CA LEU A 20 -34.96 -4.11 -7.86
C LEU A 20 -33.66 -3.76 -7.11
N SER A 21 -33.06 -4.69 -6.37
CA SER A 21 -31.82 -4.40 -5.61
C SER A 21 -30.59 -4.18 -6.49
N GLY A 22 -30.63 -4.59 -7.77
CA GLY A 22 -29.53 -4.38 -8.72
C GLY A 22 -29.41 -2.95 -9.26
N GLN A 23 -30.48 -2.15 -9.18
CA GLN A 23 -30.52 -0.79 -9.76
C GLN A 23 -30.09 0.34 -8.82
N LEU A 24 -29.87 0.05 -7.52
CA LEU A 24 -29.57 1.06 -6.50
C LEU A 24 -28.16 0.99 -5.91
N ALA A 25 -27.39 -0.06 -6.22
CA ALA A 25 -25.99 -0.11 -5.84
C ALA A 25 -25.19 0.80 -6.78
N GLY A 26 -24.64 1.89 -6.23
CA GLY A 26 -23.68 2.74 -6.95
C GLY A 26 -22.46 1.93 -7.44
N PRO A 27 -21.58 2.54 -8.25
CA PRO A 27 -20.35 1.88 -8.68
C PRO A 27 -19.58 1.34 -7.47
N PRO A 28 -18.87 0.20 -7.62
CA PRO A 28 -18.05 -0.33 -6.54
C PRO A 28 -17.04 0.71 -6.10
N ASP A 29 -16.62 0.70 -4.83
CA ASP A 29 -15.62 1.64 -4.32
C ASP A 29 -14.18 1.17 -4.60
N GLY A 30 -13.23 2.10 -4.46
CA GLY A 30 -11.81 1.83 -4.71
C GLY A 30 -11.19 0.84 -3.71
N GLU A 31 -11.69 0.75 -2.48
CA GLU A 31 -11.16 -0.19 -1.48
C GLU A 31 -11.56 -1.63 -1.79
N LYS A 32 -12.77 -1.85 -2.30
CA LYS A 32 -13.18 -3.13 -2.87
C LYS A 32 -12.28 -3.52 -4.05
N ALA A 33 -11.97 -2.57 -4.94
CA ALA A 33 -11.08 -2.82 -6.07
C ALA A 33 -9.66 -3.21 -5.64
N LYS A 34 -9.11 -2.58 -4.59
CA LYS A 34 -7.82 -2.99 -4.00
C LYS A 34 -7.85 -4.41 -3.44
N LYS A 35 -8.93 -4.79 -2.75
CA LYS A 35 -9.12 -6.17 -2.22
C LYS A 35 -9.23 -7.19 -3.34
N ASP A 36 -9.92 -6.84 -4.43
CA ASP A 36 -10.02 -7.69 -5.61
C ASP A 36 -8.63 -7.86 -6.25
N ILE A 37 -7.80 -6.80 -6.36
CA ILE A 37 -6.40 -6.94 -6.79
C ILE A 37 -5.66 -7.96 -5.92
N GLN A 38 -5.69 -7.80 -4.59
CA GLN A 38 -4.99 -8.72 -3.68
C GLN A 38 -5.42 -10.17 -3.91
N THR A 39 -6.73 -10.40 -3.99
CA THR A 39 -7.30 -11.74 -4.17
C THR A 39 -6.90 -12.36 -5.51
N TYR A 40 -7.12 -11.64 -6.61
CA TYR A 40 -6.91 -12.19 -7.96
C TYR A 40 -5.43 -12.21 -8.37
N TRP A 41 -4.62 -11.26 -7.90
CA TRP A 41 -3.18 -11.26 -8.14
C TRP A 41 -2.51 -12.44 -7.45
N LEU A 42 -2.73 -12.64 -6.15
CA LEU A 42 -2.09 -13.73 -5.39
C LEU A 42 -2.55 -15.11 -5.87
N LYS A 43 -3.78 -15.22 -6.38
CA LYS A 43 -4.27 -16.45 -7.03
C LYS A 43 -3.54 -16.75 -8.35
N LYS A 44 -3.23 -15.72 -9.14
CA LYS A 44 -2.57 -15.88 -10.45
C LYS A 44 -1.05 -16.00 -10.34
N ASN A 45 -0.43 -15.27 -9.42
CA ASN A 45 1.02 -15.17 -9.24
C ASN A 45 1.42 -15.74 -7.88
N ILE A 46 1.41 -17.07 -7.77
CA ILE A 46 1.71 -17.77 -6.52
C ILE A 46 3.16 -17.51 -6.11
N GLY A 47 3.36 -16.99 -4.90
CA GLY A 47 4.68 -16.68 -4.33
C GLY A 47 5.09 -15.22 -4.47
N ASP A 48 4.31 -14.40 -5.17
CA ASP A 48 4.47 -12.95 -5.16
C ASP A 48 3.98 -12.35 -3.84
N LYS A 49 4.63 -11.27 -3.39
CA LYS A 49 4.22 -10.44 -2.25
C LYS A 49 3.92 -9.02 -2.74
N ILE A 50 2.67 -8.59 -2.61
CA ILE A 50 2.27 -7.21 -2.91
C ILE A 50 2.84 -6.30 -1.82
N GLN A 51 3.61 -5.29 -2.23
CA GLN A 51 4.20 -4.28 -1.35
C GLN A 51 3.31 -3.04 -1.23
N SER A 52 2.79 -2.53 -2.36
CA SER A 52 1.87 -1.39 -2.38
C SER A 52 0.83 -1.48 -3.49
N ILE A 53 -0.34 -0.87 -3.27
CA ILE A 53 -1.39 -0.65 -4.27
C ILE A 53 -1.80 0.83 -4.18
N GLU A 54 -1.42 1.60 -5.19
CA GLU A 54 -1.64 3.05 -5.25
C GLU A 54 -2.63 3.37 -6.37
N SER A 55 -3.51 4.35 -6.15
CA SER A 55 -4.40 4.82 -7.21
C SER A 55 -3.57 5.45 -8.33
N ASN A 56 -3.88 5.11 -9.58
CA ASN A 56 -3.18 5.63 -10.76
C ASN A 56 -4.08 6.50 -11.64
N GLY A 57 -5.03 7.18 -11.01
CA GLY A 57 -5.97 8.09 -11.67
C GLY A 57 -7.39 7.92 -11.16
N GLU A 58 -8.30 8.69 -11.76
CA GLU A 58 -9.72 8.61 -11.44
C GLU A 58 -10.35 7.36 -12.05
N PRO A 59 -11.35 6.74 -11.37
CA PRO A 59 -12.14 5.67 -11.95
C PRO A 59 -12.87 6.13 -13.22
N VAL A 60 -12.95 5.27 -14.23
CA VAL A 60 -13.54 5.60 -15.53
C VAL A 60 -14.74 4.69 -15.81
N LEU A 61 -15.88 5.32 -16.13
CA LEU A 61 -17.04 4.65 -16.70
C LEU A 61 -16.88 4.58 -18.21
N ILE A 62 -16.96 3.37 -18.76
CA ILE A 62 -16.85 3.08 -20.19
C ILE A 62 -18.20 2.53 -20.66
N GLU A 63 -18.96 3.37 -21.34
CA GLU A 63 -20.21 3.00 -22.00
C GLU A 63 -19.93 2.73 -23.48
N ASN A 64 -20.14 1.49 -23.93
CA ASN A 64 -20.03 1.17 -25.35
C ASN A 64 -21.35 1.57 -26.04
N SER A 65 -21.30 2.25 -27.18
CA SER A 65 -22.49 2.80 -27.85
C SER A 65 -23.37 1.77 -28.59
N LYS A 66 -23.18 0.46 -28.34
CA LYS A 66 -23.89 -0.63 -29.03
C LYS A 66 -24.98 -1.20 -28.12
N SER A 67 -26.13 -1.55 -28.69
CA SER A 67 -27.37 -1.94 -28.00
C SER A 67 -27.31 -3.17 -27.08
N ASN A 68 -26.15 -3.83 -26.96
CA ASN A 68 -25.89 -4.99 -26.09
C ASN A 68 -24.60 -4.84 -25.26
N SER A 69 -24.09 -3.61 -25.08
CA SER A 69 -22.83 -3.40 -24.37
C SER A 69 -22.97 -3.51 -22.86
N ASP A 70 -22.09 -4.29 -22.25
CA ASP A 70 -21.84 -4.24 -20.80
C ASP A 70 -21.30 -2.85 -20.43
N ILE A 71 -21.93 -2.19 -19.47
CA ILE A 71 -21.39 -0.96 -18.88
C ILE A 71 -20.19 -1.38 -18.04
N LEU A 72 -19.01 -0.82 -18.36
CA LEU A 72 -17.77 -1.17 -17.69
C LEU A 72 -17.29 -0.04 -16.80
N TYR A 73 -16.85 -0.36 -15.59
CA TYR A 73 -16.27 0.60 -14.65
C TYR A 73 -14.86 0.15 -14.29
N LYS A 74 -13.88 1.01 -14.56
CA LYS A 74 -12.46 0.66 -14.44
C LYS A 74 -11.78 1.50 -13.37
N PHE A 75 -11.11 0.84 -12.44
CA PHE A 75 -10.20 1.48 -11.49
C PHE A 75 -8.74 1.31 -11.91
N PRO A 76 -8.01 2.40 -12.19
CA PRO A 76 -6.58 2.33 -12.47
C PRO A 76 -5.74 2.32 -11.18
N PHE A 77 -4.80 1.39 -11.09
CA PHE A 77 -3.85 1.28 -9.98
C PHE A 77 -2.42 1.06 -10.47
N LEU A 78 -1.46 1.43 -9.63
CA LEU A 78 -0.07 0.98 -9.70
C LEU A 78 0.14 -0.03 -8.58
N VAL A 79 0.55 -1.24 -8.94
CA VAL A 79 0.80 -2.33 -8.01
C VAL A 79 2.30 -2.60 -7.98
N THR A 80 2.91 -2.40 -6.81
CA THR A 80 4.31 -2.74 -6.57
C THR A 80 4.37 -4.12 -5.92
N VAL A 81 5.11 -5.05 -6.54
CA VAL A 81 5.16 -6.46 -6.14
C VAL A 81 6.59 -6.93 -6.09
N LYS A 82 6.96 -7.59 -4.99
CA LYS A 82 8.13 -8.44 -4.90
C LYS A 82 7.76 -9.82 -5.44
N ARG A 83 8.36 -10.21 -6.56
CA ARG A 83 8.11 -11.49 -7.21
C ARG A 83 8.80 -12.62 -6.47
N LYS A 84 8.35 -13.84 -6.74
CA LYS A 84 8.98 -15.06 -6.21
C LYS A 84 10.48 -15.16 -6.54
N ASP A 85 10.90 -14.65 -7.71
CA ASP A 85 12.31 -14.61 -8.11
C ASP A 85 13.12 -13.54 -7.38
N GLY A 86 12.51 -12.72 -6.52
CA GLY A 86 13.15 -11.65 -5.76
C GLY A 86 13.22 -10.31 -6.49
N SER A 87 12.75 -10.22 -7.74
CA SER A 87 12.65 -8.93 -8.43
C SER A 87 11.50 -8.09 -7.88
N VAL A 88 11.68 -6.78 -7.79
CA VAL A 88 10.57 -5.86 -7.48
C VAL A 88 10.10 -5.22 -8.78
N THR A 89 8.80 -5.32 -9.04
CA THR A 89 8.18 -4.76 -10.25
C THR A 89 7.01 -3.85 -9.91
N ARG A 90 6.83 -2.79 -10.67
CA ARG A 90 5.68 -1.89 -10.61
C ARG A 90 4.87 -2.04 -11.88
N THR A 91 3.64 -2.50 -11.72
CA THR A 91 2.74 -2.84 -12.82
C THR A 91 1.50 -1.97 -12.77
N GLU A 92 1.11 -1.40 -13.90
CA GLU A 92 -0.19 -0.77 -14.07
C GLU A 92 -1.28 -1.84 -14.11
N VAL A 93 -2.30 -1.71 -13.27
CA VAL A 93 -3.41 -2.67 -13.17
C VAL A 93 -4.73 -1.92 -13.25
N GLY A 94 -5.59 -2.35 -14.16
CA GLY A 94 -6.99 -1.91 -14.23
C GLY A 94 -7.90 -2.96 -13.62
N VAL A 95 -8.67 -2.60 -12.60
CA VAL A 95 -9.74 -3.47 -12.08
C VAL A 95 -11.02 -3.15 -12.82
N ASN A 96 -11.51 -4.11 -13.60
CA ASN A 96 -12.69 -3.93 -14.44
C ASN A 96 -13.92 -4.54 -13.75
N TYR A 97 -14.99 -3.77 -13.66
CA TYR A 97 -16.31 -4.21 -13.24
C TYR A 97 -17.30 -4.08 -14.38
N VAL A 98 -18.21 -5.03 -14.52
CA VAL A 98 -19.32 -4.98 -15.47
C VAL A 98 -20.65 -4.86 -14.73
N PHE A 99 -21.54 -4.01 -15.23
CA PHE A 99 -22.89 -3.90 -14.68
C PHE A 99 -23.82 -4.93 -15.30
N ILE A 100 -24.24 -5.91 -14.50
CA ILE A 100 -25.22 -6.92 -14.90
C ILE A 100 -26.56 -6.51 -14.30
N ARG A 101 -27.56 -6.22 -15.14
CA ARG A 101 -28.88 -5.71 -14.69
C ARG A 101 -29.51 -6.50 -13.53
N THR A 102 -29.32 -7.82 -13.51
CA THR A 102 -29.89 -8.71 -12.49
C THR A 102 -29.02 -8.86 -11.23
N LYS A 103 -27.74 -8.48 -11.27
CA LYS A 103 -26.76 -8.71 -10.19
C LYS A 103 -26.06 -7.44 -9.70
N GLY A 104 -26.26 -6.30 -10.38
CA GLY A 104 -25.48 -5.09 -10.16
C GLY A 104 -24.05 -5.22 -10.69
N TRP A 105 -23.14 -4.43 -10.11
CA TRP A 105 -21.72 -4.42 -10.47
C TRP A 105 -21.01 -5.70 -10.04
N SER A 106 -20.42 -6.40 -11.01
CA SER A 106 -19.65 -7.62 -10.78
C SER A 106 -18.21 -7.45 -11.24
N PHE A 107 -17.26 -7.98 -10.48
CA PHE A 107 -15.86 -8.03 -10.91
C PHE A 107 -15.78 -8.83 -12.21
N SER A 108 -15.12 -8.26 -13.21
CA SER A 108 -14.91 -8.90 -14.51
C SER A 108 -13.51 -9.49 -14.60
N GLU A 109 -12.49 -8.63 -14.51
CA GLU A 109 -11.10 -9.04 -14.68
C GLU A 109 -10.10 -8.00 -14.17
N LEU A 110 -8.83 -8.41 -14.09
CA LEU A 110 -7.68 -7.51 -13.99
C LEU A 110 -7.08 -7.31 -15.38
N GLY A 111 -7.11 -6.08 -15.88
CA GLY A 111 -6.32 -5.66 -17.04
C GLY A 111 -4.90 -5.29 -16.61
N PHE A 112 -3.89 -5.78 -17.32
CA PHE A 112 -2.49 -5.48 -17.02
C PHE A 112 -1.94 -4.52 -18.08
N GLY A 113 -1.39 -3.40 -17.64
CA GLY A 113 -0.75 -2.39 -18.48
C GLY A 113 0.77 -2.53 -18.46
N LYS A 114 1.47 -1.39 -18.46
CA LYS A 114 2.93 -1.37 -18.46
C LYS A 114 3.48 -2.01 -17.18
N ASN A 115 4.53 -2.80 -17.34
CA ASN A 115 5.26 -3.45 -16.25
C ASN A 115 6.70 -2.94 -16.25
N ILE A 116 7.15 -2.41 -15.11
CA ILE A 116 8.48 -1.82 -14.94
C ILE A 116 9.21 -2.60 -13.86
N VAL A 117 10.40 -3.11 -14.17
CA VAL A 117 11.28 -3.71 -13.17
C VAL A 117 11.95 -2.58 -12.39
N LEU A 118 11.70 -2.52 -11.09
CA LEU A 118 12.30 -1.54 -10.18
C LEU A 118 13.62 -2.05 -9.59
N SER A 119 13.76 -3.36 -9.41
CA SER A 119 15.02 -3.99 -9.01
C SER A 119 15.13 -5.43 -9.53
N ASP A 120 16.35 -5.82 -9.89
CA ASP A 120 16.66 -7.21 -10.22
C ASP A 120 16.69 -8.09 -8.96
N PRO A 121 16.55 -9.42 -9.09
CA PRO A 121 16.72 -10.37 -8.00
C PRO A 121 17.96 -10.11 -7.15
N GLY A 122 17.78 -10.06 -5.82
CA GLY A 122 18.87 -9.87 -4.86
C GLY A 122 19.36 -8.43 -4.69
N LYS A 123 18.89 -7.51 -5.53
CA LYS A 123 19.16 -6.06 -5.44
C LYS A 123 17.94 -5.30 -4.96
N GLU A 124 17.29 -5.84 -3.95
CA GLU A 124 16.13 -5.24 -3.31
C GLU A 124 16.55 -4.52 -2.04
N SER A 125 15.92 -3.39 -1.73
CA SER A 125 16.13 -2.70 -0.47
C SER A 125 15.71 -3.58 0.70
N PRO A 126 16.31 -3.44 1.90
CA PRO A 126 15.78 -4.10 3.07
C PRO A 126 14.32 -3.67 3.31
N ASP A 127 13.52 -4.60 3.85
CA ASP A 127 12.18 -4.26 4.36
C ASP A 127 12.30 -3.11 5.36
N LYS A 128 11.29 -2.24 5.42
CA LYS A 128 11.33 -1.01 6.23
C LYS A 128 11.62 -1.31 7.71
N GLU A 129 11.04 -2.38 8.24
CA GLU A 129 11.24 -2.84 9.61
C GLU A 129 12.69 -3.29 9.85
N VAL A 130 13.30 -3.94 8.86
CA VAL A 130 14.72 -4.36 8.92
C VAL A 130 15.63 -3.14 8.89
N ALA A 131 15.36 -2.17 8.02
CA ALA A 131 16.12 -0.93 7.95
C ALA A 131 16.04 -0.14 9.27
N LEU A 132 14.84 0.04 9.82
CA LEU A 132 14.63 0.71 11.11
C LEU A 132 15.43 0.03 12.22
N LYS A 133 15.38 -1.30 12.31
CA LYS A 133 16.09 -2.07 13.33
C LYS A 133 17.62 -1.90 13.22
N LEU A 134 18.18 -2.02 12.01
CA LEU A 134 19.63 -1.85 11.78
C LEU A 134 20.11 -0.45 12.18
N ILE A 135 19.33 0.57 11.84
CA ILE A 135 19.62 1.97 12.15
C ILE A 135 19.58 2.20 13.67
N GLU A 136 18.53 1.71 14.34
CA GLU A 136 18.37 1.81 15.78
C GLU A 136 19.51 1.11 16.53
N GLU A 137 19.80 -0.15 16.20
CA GLU A 137 20.89 -0.93 16.81
C GLU A 137 22.24 -0.24 16.62
N SER A 138 22.52 0.29 15.43
CA SER A 138 23.77 1.01 15.16
C SER A 138 23.89 2.31 15.98
N LEU A 139 22.80 3.07 16.10
CA LEU A 139 22.79 4.27 16.94
C LEU A 139 23.02 3.95 18.42
N LEU A 140 22.42 2.86 18.92
CA LEU A 140 22.56 2.40 20.30
C LEU A 140 23.92 1.76 20.60
N GLN A 141 24.64 1.23 19.62
CA GLN A 141 25.98 0.70 19.83
C GLN A 141 27.07 1.77 19.84
N ASP A 142 26.82 2.89 19.17
CA ASP A 142 27.81 3.94 18.93
C ASP A 142 27.45 5.24 19.67
N ARG A 143 26.64 6.11 19.05
CA ARG A 143 26.40 7.48 19.54
C ARG A 143 25.59 7.54 20.83
N TRP A 144 24.63 6.63 21.00
CA TRP A 144 23.62 6.69 22.05
C TRP A 144 23.62 5.45 22.93
N LYS A 145 24.83 4.92 23.21
CA LYS A 145 25.00 3.75 24.07
C LYS A 145 24.37 3.93 25.44
N GLY A 146 23.49 2.98 25.79
CA GLY A 146 22.75 2.97 27.05
C GLY A 146 21.55 3.92 27.11
N LYS A 147 21.14 4.51 25.98
CA LYS A 147 20.00 5.43 25.88
C LYS A 147 18.82 4.77 25.17
N THR A 148 17.71 5.48 25.07
CA THR A 148 16.51 5.02 24.37
C THR A 148 16.25 5.87 23.13
N ILE A 149 15.99 5.21 22.00
CA ILE A 149 15.56 5.85 20.76
C ILE A 149 14.04 5.71 20.67
N GLU A 150 13.38 6.81 20.31
CA GLU A 150 11.95 6.89 20.12
C GLU A 150 11.65 7.53 18.78
N ASN A 151 10.47 7.24 18.22
CA ASN A 151 9.95 7.91 17.02
C ASN A 151 10.96 7.94 15.85
N LEU A 152 11.78 6.89 15.70
CA LEU A 152 12.64 6.74 14.53
C LEU A 152 11.78 6.61 13.29
N LYS A 153 11.91 7.57 12.38
CA LYS A 153 11.19 7.62 11.12
C LYS A 153 12.20 7.73 9.98
N ILE A 154 12.04 6.88 8.98
CA ILE A 154 12.79 6.93 7.73
C ILE A 154 11.83 7.04 6.56
N GLY A 155 12.23 7.82 5.57
CA GLY A 155 11.55 7.93 4.28
C GLY A 155 11.82 6.74 3.37
N GLU A 156 11.25 6.79 2.17
CA GLU A 156 11.55 5.83 1.12
C GLU A 156 13.02 5.96 0.68
N PRO A 157 13.73 4.83 0.44
CA PRO A 157 15.12 4.87 0.08
C PRO A 157 15.34 5.38 -1.35
N THR A 158 16.45 6.09 -1.54
CA THR A 158 17.00 6.31 -2.88
C THR A 158 18.05 5.24 -3.16
N SER A 159 17.92 4.53 -4.28
CA SER A 159 18.90 3.52 -4.68
C SER A 159 20.05 4.13 -5.48
N GLY A 160 21.21 3.49 -5.40
CA GLY A 160 22.36 3.80 -6.24
C GLY A 160 23.32 2.62 -6.33
N ILE A 161 24.35 2.78 -7.16
CA ILE A 161 25.35 1.74 -7.42
C ILE A 161 26.72 2.42 -7.39
N ASP A 162 27.61 1.94 -6.52
CA ASP A 162 29.01 2.35 -6.48
C ASP A 162 29.86 1.17 -6.97
N LEU A 163 30.53 1.32 -8.12
CA LEU A 163 31.25 0.26 -8.86
C LEU A 163 30.31 -0.91 -9.23
N GLU A 164 30.10 -1.85 -8.31
CA GLU A 164 29.19 -2.99 -8.45
C GLU A 164 28.28 -3.20 -7.21
N THR A 165 28.50 -2.42 -6.15
CA THR A 165 27.76 -2.52 -4.89
C THR A 165 26.49 -1.68 -4.95
N HIS A 166 25.35 -2.34 -4.85
CA HIS A 166 24.06 -1.67 -4.77
C HIS A 166 23.82 -1.17 -3.34
N TRP A 167 23.39 0.08 -3.21
CA TRP A 167 23.13 0.72 -1.94
C TRP A 167 21.80 1.45 -1.92
N TYR A 168 21.26 1.63 -0.71
CA TYR A 168 20.01 2.33 -0.44
C TYR A 168 20.27 3.42 0.59
N LEU A 169 20.10 4.67 0.20
CA LEU A 169 20.22 5.81 1.08
C LEU A 169 18.86 6.11 1.72
N TYR A 170 18.81 6.01 3.03
CA TYR A 170 17.67 6.40 3.85
C TYR A 170 17.94 7.75 4.50
N SER A 171 16.90 8.56 4.58
CA SER A 171 16.90 9.82 5.31
C SER A 171 15.73 9.90 6.27
N GLY A 172 15.89 10.66 7.35
CA GLY A 172 14.87 10.69 8.39
C GLY A 172 15.24 11.48 9.64
N GLU A 173 14.51 11.17 10.71
CA GLU A 173 14.65 11.79 12.02
C GLU A 173 14.36 10.78 13.13
N TYR A 174 14.85 11.07 14.34
CA TYR A 174 14.58 10.27 15.52
C TYR A 174 14.65 11.12 16.78
N ILE A 175 14.09 10.60 17.86
CA ILE A 175 14.17 11.20 19.18
C ILE A 175 15.03 10.33 20.07
N VAL A 176 15.84 10.95 20.93
CA VAL A 176 16.61 10.26 21.97
C VAL A 176 16.16 10.75 23.32
N VAL A 177 15.94 9.81 24.22
CA VAL A 177 15.70 10.07 25.64
C VAL A 177 16.94 9.71 26.43
N ASP A 178 17.44 10.69 27.17
CA ASP A 178 18.64 10.60 28.01
C ASP A 178 18.30 11.11 29.41
N PHE A 179 17.82 10.22 30.26
CA PHE A 179 17.30 10.54 31.59
C PHE A 179 16.25 11.67 31.53
N ASN A 180 16.66 12.91 31.87
CA ASN A 180 15.78 14.08 31.94
C ASN A 180 15.84 14.97 30.69
N ALA A 181 16.63 14.60 29.68
CA ALA A 181 16.75 15.36 28.44
C ALA A 181 16.18 14.55 27.27
N ARG A 182 15.42 15.23 26.41
CA ARG A 182 14.91 14.68 25.16
C ARG A 182 15.54 15.45 24.01
N TYR A 183 16.07 14.76 23.01
CA TYR A 183 16.71 15.38 21.85
C TYR A 183 15.98 14.96 20.58
N MET A 184 15.63 15.92 19.74
CA MET A 184 15.20 15.65 18.36
C MET A 184 16.42 15.71 17.45
N CYS A 185 16.73 14.59 16.81
CA CYS A 185 17.78 14.43 15.84
C CYS A 185 17.17 14.43 14.44
N SER A 186 17.37 15.53 13.72
CA SER A 186 16.91 15.72 12.34
C SER A 186 18.04 15.46 11.35
N SER A 187 17.73 15.27 10.07
CA SER A 187 18.73 15.08 9.00
C SER A 187 19.61 13.85 9.20
N LEU A 188 19.04 12.73 9.65
CA LEU A 188 19.77 11.46 9.61
C LEU A 188 19.88 11.03 8.13
N ALA A 189 21.05 10.51 7.74
CA ALA A 189 21.31 9.99 6.41
C ALA A 189 22.23 8.77 6.50
N VAL A 190 21.79 7.64 5.95
CA VAL A 190 22.47 6.36 6.12
C VAL A 190 22.33 5.49 4.88
N LYS A 191 23.46 4.93 4.42
CA LYS A 191 23.50 3.95 3.33
C LYS A 191 23.40 2.55 3.91
N LEU A 192 22.47 1.75 3.40
CA LEU A 192 22.42 0.30 3.61
C LEU A 192 22.84 -0.41 2.32
N PHE A 193 23.75 -1.36 2.43
CA PHE A 193 24.27 -2.12 1.30
C PHE A 193 24.64 -3.54 1.74
N LYS A 194 24.86 -4.42 0.77
CA LYS A 194 25.44 -5.75 0.99
C LYS A 194 26.83 -5.75 0.38
N GLU A 195 27.81 -6.30 1.08
CA GLU A 195 29.18 -6.43 0.55
C GLU A 195 29.18 -7.23 -0.75
N ASP A 196 28.43 -8.34 -0.79
CA ASP A 196 28.20 -9.16 -1.97
C ASP A 196 26.70 -9.28 -2.29
N SER A 197 26.35 -9.39 -3.57
CA SER A 197 24.95 -9.55 -4.01
C SER A 197 24.28 -10.83 -3.49
N SER A 198 25.07 -11.84 -3.10
CA SER A 198 24.61 -13.09 -2.49
C SER A 198 24.48 -13.02 -0.97
N SER A 199 24.98 -11.96 -0.32
CA SER A 199 24.92 -11.82 1.14
C SER A 199 23.48 -11.61 1.60
N THR A 200 23.15 -12.17 2.76
CA THR A 200 21.90 -11.88 3.47
C THR A 200 22.05 -10.69 4.41
N ASP A 201 23.29 -10.33 4.73
CA ASP A 201 23.60 -9.42 5.82
C ASP A 201 23.78 -8.01 5.28
N TRP A 202 22.97 -7.10 5.79
CA TRP A 202 23.05 -5.68 5.49
C TRP A 202 24.14 -5.01 6.32
N LYS A 203 25.01 -4.28 5.63
CA LYS A 203 25.94 -3.34 6.22
C LYS A 203 25.35 -1.94 6.20
N LEU A 204 25.81 -1.14 7.15
CA LEU A 204 25.35 0.22 7.37
C LEU A 204 26.55 1.17 7.34
N ASP A 205 26.48 2.19 6.48
CA ASP A 205 27.45 3.27 6.39
C ASP A 205 26.75 4.62 6.66
N TRP A 206 27.16 5.29 7.74
CA TRP A 206 26.58 6.57 8.15
C TRP A 206 27.10 7.71 7.29
N LYS A 207 26.19 8.46 6.67
CA LYS A 207 26.52 9.76 6.06
C LYS A 207 26.33 10.88 7.08
N GLU A 208 25.20 10.87 7.77
CA GLU A 208 24.90 11.77 8.88
C GLU A 208 24.10 11.04 9.97
N LYS A 209 24.55 11.11 11.22
CA LYS A 209 23.81 10.57 12.38
C LYS A 209 22.73 11.52 12.90
N GLY A 210 22.43 12.57 12.17
CA GLY A 210 21.48 13.62 12.51
C GLY A 210 22.04 14.73 13.40
N ILE A 211 21.50 15.93 13.22
CA ILE A 211 21.77 17.12 14.03
C ILE A 211 20.73 17.15 15.16
N CYS A 212 21.21 17.03 16.39
CA CYS A 212 20.37 16.85 17.56
C CYS A 212 20.21 18.14 18.35
N ARG A 213 18.97 18.51 18.66
CA ARG A 213 18.63 19.66 19.49
C ARG A 213 17.77 19.20 20.65
N GLN A 214 18.06 19.72 21.85
CA GLN A 214 17.26 19.42 23.02
C GLN A 214 15.85 20.00 22.83
N ILE A 215 14.84 19.19 23.08
CA ILE A 215 13.44 19.60 23.13
C ILE A 215 13.13 19.78 24.62
N TYR A 216 12.88 21.02 25.05
CA TYR A 216 12.38 21.27 26.39
C TYR A 216 10.92 20.82 26.44
N GLY A 217 10.62 19.86 27.34
CA GLY A 217 9.25 19.64 27.78
C GLY A 217 8.79 20.90 28.49
N ASN A 218 7.60 21.40 28.13
CA ASN A 218 6.98 22.53 28.81
C ASN A 218 6.74 22.11 30.28
N SER A 219 7.63 22.49 31.18
CA SER A 219 7.48 22.27 32.62
C SER A 219 6.43 23.23 33.18
N ASN A 220 5.16 23.01 32.83
CA ASN A 220 4.02 23.54 33.57
C ASN A 220 3.44 22.45 34.47
N GLU A 221 4.29 21.80 35.26
CA GLU A 221 3.84 21.09 36.46
C GLU A 221 3.68 22.12 37.58
N THR A 222 2.48 22.68 37.69
CA THR A 222 2.01 23.30 38.93
C THR A 222 1.88 22.19 39.97
N SER A 223 2.75 22.21 40.99
CA SER A 223 2.60 21.41 42.21
C SER A 223 1.34 21.82 42.98
N PRO A 224 0.56 20.86 43.51
CA PRO A 224 -0.05 20.96 44.83
C PRO A 224 0.89 20.40 45.91
#